data_AF-A0A7W2RDY7-F1
#
_entry.id   AF-A0A7W2RDY7-F1
#
_cell.length_a   1.000
_cell.length_b   1.000
_cell.length_c   1.000
_cell.angle_alpha   90.00
_cell.angle_beta   90.00
_cell.angle_gamma   90.00
#
_symmetry.space_group_name_H-M   'P 1'
#
loop_
_entity.id
_entity.type
_entity.pdbx_description
1 polymer ?
#
loop_
_entity_poly.entity_id
_entity_poly.type
_entity_poly.pdbx_seq_one_letter_code
_entity_poly.pdbx_strand_id
1 'polypeptide(L)'
;MTIAKLRNHPFLLLVLKDGENDGYFTAEFIRKTKQQLIDMSLRIASDNLSIIYADQIKKGCEIVLGMSNLGLLELCDNDTEQAKAILKTHGVVYCFRAGWAKYAQLKTISASYFDSISIFSYALAINDTSDIRLMHAALVNEGYQSAKLLQVYKTIAASYCASTILIDSDEEVLKFELQRFLNSAIALLLIDSDKKIFTHSLYQELTTYLLSTEKERVLINIERCIISFTEKLSRLTKSDLQALALLDFTELKGIIHQQENIAVYIQEILELPITVANELNGDFDGGYDFHADDEDDIAYLRPDASSHQ
;
A
#
# COMPACT_ATOMS: atom_id res chain seq x y z
N MET A 1 -5.22 37.99 23.98
CA MET A 1 -6.70 37.79 23.98
C MET A 1 -6.98 36.31 24.26
N THR A 2 -7.89 35.90 25.17
CA THR A 2 -7.96 34.47 25.58
C THR A 2 -8.31 33.56 24.39
N ILE A 3 -7.36 32.70 23.99
CA ILE A 3 -7.40 31.75 22.84
C ILE A 3 -8.71 30.94 22.75
N ALA A 4 -9.43 30.79 23.87
CA ALA A 4 -10.75 30.17 23.94
C ALA A 4 -11.81 30.74 22.99
N LYS A 5 -11.75 32.03 22.60
CA LYS A 5 -12.74 32.63 21.66
C LYS A 5 -12.43 32.41 20.17
N LEU A 6 -11.29 31.82 19.87
CA LEU A 6 -10.72 31.75 18.51
C LEU A 6 -10.63 30.32 17.96
N ARG A 7 -11.16 29.30 18.66
CA ARG A 7 -11.08 27.88 18.27
C ARG A 7 -11.63 27.50 16.89
N ASN A 8 -12.17 28.44 16.13
CA ASN A 8 -12.74 28.22 14.79
C ASN A 8 -11.76 28.54 13.65
N HIS A 9 -10.45 28.61 13.90
CA HIS A 9 -9.46 28.88 12.87
C HIS A 9 -8.20 28.02 13.04
N PRO A 10 -7.43 27.82 11.96
CA PRO A 10 -6.12 27.19 12.01
C PRO A 10 -5.17 27.86 13.01
N PHE A 11 -4.38 27.04 13.72
CA PHE A 11 -3.45 27.46 14.77
C PHE A 11 -2.53 28.62 14.34
N LEU A 12 -1.97 28.57 13.11
CA LEU A 12 -1.15 29.64 12.55
C LEU A 12 -1.86 31.01 12.57
N LEU A 13 -3.14 31.05 12.16
CA LEU A 13 -3.91 32.30 12.16
C LEU A 13 -4.17 32.80 13.58
N LEU A 14 -4.33 31.88 14.54
CA LEU A 14 -4.53 32.23 15.94
C LEU A 14 -3.29 32.86 16.55
N VAL A 15 -2.13 32.27 16.30
CA VAL A 15 -0.84 32.79 16.77
C VAL A 15 -0.57 34.17 16.18
N LEU A 16 -0.80 34.36 14.87
CA LEU A 16 -0.63 35.66 14.21
C LEU A 16 -1.56 36.74 14.78
N LYS A 17 -2.84 36.41 14.97
CA LYS A 17 -3.83 37.35 15.52
C LYS A 17 -3.56 37.69 16.98
N ASP A 18 -3.22 36.70 17.80
CA ASP A 18 -2.90 36.93 19.22
C ASP A 18 -1.62 37.75 19.36
N GLY A 19 -0.56 37.41 18.61
CA GLY A 19 0.69 38.18 18.62
C GLY A 19 0.54 39.61 18.09
N GLU A 20 -0.36 39.88 17.14
CA GLU A 20 -0.70 41.25 16.72
C GLU A 20 -1.44 42.02 17.83
N ASN A 21 -2.45 41.41 18.45
CA ASN A 21 -3.23 42.04 19.52
C ASN A 21 -2.39 42.35 20.77
N ASP A 22 -1.44 41.48 21.10
CA ASP A 22 -0.55 41.65 22.24
C ASP A 22 0.64 42.60 21.94
N GLY A 23 0.72 43.14 20.71
CA GLY A 23 1.81 44.01 20.26
C GLY A 23 3.16 43.29 20.06
N TYR A 24 3.17 41.96 20.14
CA TYR A 24 4.37 41.14 19.93
C TYR A 24 4.84 41.17 18.46
N PHE A 25 3.89 41.19 17.54
CA PHE A 25 4.10 41.37 16.10
C PHE A 25 3.75 42.80 15.69
N THR A 26 4.69 43.47 15.01
CA THR A 26 4.43 44.81 14.46
C THR A 26 3.54 44.74 13.23
N ALA A 27 2.82 45.82 12.91
CA ALA A 27 2.02 45.90 11.69
C ALA A 27 2.85 45.65 10.40
N GLU A 28 4.12 46.06 10.40
CA GLU A 28 5.04 45.77 9.32
C GLU A 28 5.34 44.27 9.19
N PHE A 29 5.58 43.59 10.31
CA PHE A 29 5.78 42.13 10.33
C PHE A 29 4.55 41.39 9.80
N ILE A 30 3.34 41.78 10.24
CA ILE A 30 2.09 41.19 9.76
C ILE A 30 1.91 41.40 8.26
N ARG A 31 2.15 42.63 7.76
CA ARG A 31 2.10 42.93 6.33
C ARG A 31 3.07 42.07 5.51
N LYS A 32 4.32 41.94 5.97
CA LYS A 32 5.34 41.12 5.30
C LYS A 32 4.96 39.64 5.29
N THR A 33 4.47 39.14 6.43
CA THR A 33 4.00 37.75 6.56
C THR A 33 2.84 37.46 5.61
N LYS A 34 1.88 38.37 5.51
CA LYS A 34 0.76 38.26 4.56
C LYS A 34 1.25 38.23 3.12
N GLN A 35 2.20 39.09 2.74
CA GLN A 35 2.78 39.08 1.40
C GLN A 35 3.45 37.73 1.09
N GLN A 36 4.24 37.20 2.02
CA GLN A 36 4.89 35.89 1.84
C GLN A 36 3.89 34.75 1.66
N LEU A 37 2.79 34.74 2.41
CA LEU A 37 1.71 33.76 2.24
C LEU A 37 1.04 33.89 0.87
N ILE A 38 0.80 35.11 0.38
CA ILE A 38 0.24 35.37 -0.96
C ILE A 38 1.18 34.85 -2.04
N ASP A 39 2.47 35.20 -1.96
CA ASP A 39 3.47 34.81 -2.95
C ASP A 39 3.60 33.27 -3.02
N MET A 40 3.62 32.60 -1.87
CA MET A 40 3.62 31.13 -1.82
C MET A 40 2.34 30.54 -2.41
N SER A 41 1.19 31.14 -2.15
CA SER A 41 -0.10 30.64 -2.64
C SER A 41 -0.21 30.73 -4.16
N LEU A 42 0.22 31.86 -4.73
CA LEU A 42 0.29 32.06 -6.19
C LEU A 42 1.25 31.07 -6.84
N ARG A 43 2.40 30.81 -6.20
CA ARG A 43 3.35 29.82 -6.69
C ARG A 43 2.77 28.41 -6.68
N ILE A 44 2.15 27.97 -5.58
CA ILE A 44 1.50 26.66 -5.51
C ILE A 44 0.40 26.53 -6.57
N ALA A 45 -0.40 27.59 -6.76
CA ALA A 45 -1.43 27.62 -7.78
C ALA A 45 -0.86 27.57 -9.20
N SER A 46 0.31 28.17 -9.46
CA SER A 46 0.99 28.09 -10.75
C SER A 46 1.63 26.73 -11.01
N ASP A 47 2.24 26.13 -10.00
CA ASP A 47 3.03 24.91 -10.14
C ASP A 47 2.15 23.66 -10.18
N ASN A 48 0.99 23.68 -9.51
CA ASN A 48 0.15 22.48 -9.30
C ASN A 48 -1.31 22.65 -9.72
N LEU A 49 -1.75 23.88 -10.03
CA LEU A 49 -3.16 24.20 -10.30
C LEU A 49 -3.28 25.08 -11.54
N SER A 50 -4.49 25.60 -11.77
CA SER A 50 -4.74 26.63 -12.77
C SER A 50 -4.92 27.98 -12.12
N ILE A 51 -4.03 28.93 -12.42
CA ILE A 51 -4.13 30.33 -11.99
C ILE A 51 -5.25 31.11 -12.69
N ILE A 52 -5.94 30.50 -13.66
CA ILE A 52 -7.03 31.13 -14.40
C ILE A 52 -8.34 31.04 -13.60
N TYR A 53 -8.49 30.01 -12.76
CA TYR A 53 -9.71 29.75 -12.01
C TYR A 53 -9.58 30.17 -10.54
N ALA A 54 -10.55 30.96 -10.07
CA ALA A 54 -10.51 31.54 -8.72
C ALA A 54 -10.61 30.50 -7.60
N ASP A 55 -11.34 29.41 -7.83
CA ASP A 55 -11.43 28.26 -6.91
C ASP A 55 -10.08 27.54 -6.75
N GLN A 56 -9.31 27.45 -7.82
CA GLN A 56 -7.97 26.85 -7.81
C GLN A 56 -6.96 27.75 -7.09
N ILE A 57 -7.01 29.07 -7.29
CA ILE A 57 -6.22 30.02 -6.49
C ILE A 57 -6.58 29.91 -5.00
N LYS A 58 -7.89 29.85 -4.69
CA LYS A 58 -8.36 29.66 -3.31
C LYS A 58 -7.81 28.37 -2.72
N LYS A 59 -7.82 27.28 -3.48
CA LYS A 59 -7.27 25.99 -3.05
C LYS A 59 -5.76 26.08 -2.80
N GLY A 60 -5.02 26.82 -3.63
CA GLY A 60 -3.60 27.14 -3.39
C GLY A 60 -3.37 27.84 -2.06
N CYS A 61 -4.22 28.82 -1.70
CA CYS A 61 -4.18 29.48 -0.39
C CYS A 61 -4.45 28.50 0.77
N GLU A 62 -5.44 27.63 0.62
CA GLU A 62 -5.78 26.60 1.62
C GLU A 62 -4.63 25.62 1.83
N ILE A 63 -3.95 25.19 0.75
CA ILE A 63 -2.76 24.32 0.84
C ILE A 63 -1.62 25.02 1.59
N VAL A 64 -1.31 26.27 1.23
CA VAL A 64 -0.24 27.02 1.90
C VAL A 64 -0.56 27.22 3.39
N LEU A 65 -1.82 27.50 3.71
CA LEU A 65 -2.26 27.62 5.10
C LEU A 65 -2.09 26.29 5.84
N GLY A 66 -2.57 25.18 5.28
CA GLY A 66 -2.44 23.87 5.91
C GLY A 66 -1.00 23.42 6.07
N MET A 67 -0.17 23.53 5.04
CA MET A 67 1.26 23.19 5.12
C MET A 67 2.00 24.04 6.16
N SER A 68 1.75 25.35 6.17
CA SER A 68 2.36 26.23 7.17
C SER A 68 1.88 25.93 8.59
N ASN A 69 0.60 25.55 8.74
CA ASN A 69 0.00 25.18 10.01
C ASN A 69 0.57 23.86 10.53
N LEU A 70 0.68 22.83 9.68
CA LEU A 70 1.33 21.55 10.01
C LEU A 70 2.77 21.76 10.46
N GLY A 71 3.55 22.51 9.67
CA GLY A 71 4.94 22.75 9.99
C GLY A 71 5.13 23.55 11.28
N LEU A 72 4.28 24.55 11.54
CA LEU A 72 4.32 25.29 12.81
C LEU A 72 4.00 24.37 13.99
N LEU A 73 2.92 23.58 13.89
CA LEU A 73 2.50 22.64 14.94
C LEU A 73 3.57 21.59 15.24
N GLU A 74 4.29 21.11 14.23
CA GLU A 74 5.41 20.19 14.41
C GLU A 74 6.59 20.83 15.16
N LEU A 75 6.87 22.10 14.88
CA LEU A 75 8.02 22.81 15.45
C LEU A 75 7.78 23.29 16.89
N CYS A 76 6.52 23.45 17.31
CA CYS A 76 6.17 24.04 18.61
C CYS A 76 5.27 23.17 19.49
N ASP A 77 4.84 22.00 19.02
CA ASP A 77 3.90 21.11 19.71
C ASP A 77 2.68 21.84 20.33
N ASN A 78 2.06 22.72 19.54
CA ASN A 78 0.91 23.53 19.93
C ASN A 78 1.16 24.55 21.07
N ASP A 79 2.43 24.79 21.45
CA ASP A 79 2.81 25.88 22.36
C ASP A 79 2.73 27.23 21.63
N THR A 80 1.88 28.12 22.13
CA THR A 80 1.62 29.43 21.51
C THR A 80 2.81 30.38 21.63
N GLU A 81 3.53 30.38 22.74
CA GLU A 81 4.66 31.29 22.95
C GLU A 81 5.87 30.85 22.14
N GLN A 82 6.10 29.54 22.07
CA GLN A 82 7.10 28.97 21.17
C GLN A 82 6.75 29.25 19.69
N ALA A 83 5.48 29.12 19.32
CA ALA A 83 5.02 29.46 17.96
C ALA A 83 5.26 30.94 17.62
N LYS A 84 4.96 31.86 18.55
CA LYS A 84 5.24 33.29 18.40
C LYS A 84 6.74 33.53 18.17
N ALA A 85 7.60 32.90 18.99
CA ALA A 85 9.05 33.01 18.87
C ALA A 85 9.60 32.48 17.54
N ILE A 86 9.10 31.33 17.08
CA ILE A 86 9.48 30.73 15.78
C ILE A 86 9.11 31.67 14.64
N LEU A 87 7.87 32.16 14.60
CA LEU A 87 7.41 33.06 13.55
C LEU A 87 8.21 34.36 13.52
N LYS A 88 8.52 34.95 14.69
CA LYS A 88 9.32 36.18 14.76
C LYS A 88 10.75 35.98 14.27
N THR A 89 11.36 34.85 14.60
CA THR A 89 12.78 34.60 14.34
C THR A 89 13.02 34.05 12.94
N HIS A 90 12.20 33.11 12.48
CA HIS A 90 12.42 32.35 11.24
C HIS A 90 11.41 32.70 10.14
N GLY A 91 10.27 33.29 10.49
CA GLY A 91 9.22 33.68 9.56
C GLY A 91 8.32 32.53 9.10
N VAL A 92 7.20 32.88 8.47
CA VAL A 92 6.18 31.92 8.03
C VAL A 92 6.66 30.95 6.95
N VAL A 93 7.59 31.39 6.10
CA VAL A 93 8.20 30.55 5.05
C VAL A 93 8.95 29.36 5.66
N TYR A 94 9.56 29.53 6.83
CA TYR A 94 10.23 28.44 7.53
C TYR A 94 9.23 27.37 7.97
N CYS A 95 8.09 27.77 8.54
CA CYS A 95 7.01 26.86 8.92
C CYS A 95 6.45 26.13 7.69
N PHE A 96 6.22 26.85 6.59
CA PHE A 96 5.78 26.22 5.32
C PHE A 96 6.77 25.14 4.86
N ARG A 97 8.07 25.42 4.86
CA ARG A 97 9.10 24.45 4.47
C ARG A 97 9.13 23.22 5.38
N ALA A 98 8.92 23.41 6.69
CA ALA A 98 8.84 22.30 7.63
C ALA A 98 7.64 21.39 7.33
N GLY A 99 6.47 21.95 7.05
CA GLY A 99 5.29 21.17 6.64
C GLY A 99 5.47 20.51 5.29
N TRP A 100 6.05 21.22 4.32
CA TRP A 100 6.37 20.65 3.01
C TRP A 100 7.34 19.48 3.10
N ALA A 101 8.35 19.56 3.98
CA ALA A 101 9.30 18.48 4.21
C ALA A 101 8.59 17.22 4.74
N LYS A 102 7.59 17.37 5.62
CA LYS A 102 6.76 16.25 6.09
C LYS A 102 5.97 15.60 4.95
N TYR A 103 5.34 16.41 4.11
CA TYR A 103 4.67 15.89 2.90
C TYR A 103 5.64 15.17 1.97
N ALA A 104 6.81 15.74 1.70
CA ALA A 104 7.83 15.14 0.84
C ALA A 104 8.40 13.83 1.43
N GLN A 105 8.50 13.73 2.76
CA GLN A 105 8.92 12.50 3.43
C GLN A 105 7.96 11.33 3.20
N LEU A 106 6.68 11.57 2.92
CA LEU A 106 5.72 10.48 2.70
C LEU A 106 6.16 9.56 1.55
N LYS A 107 6.68 10.13 0.46
CA LYS A 107 7.18 9.35 -0.69
C LYS A 107 8.33 8.40 -0.34
N THR A 108 9.04 8.65 0.76
CA THR A 108 10.10 7.75 1.24
C THR A 108 9.56 6.48 1.93
N ILE A 109 8.30 6.51 2.38
CA ILE A 109 7.61 5.39 3.00
C ILE A 109 7.04 4.46 1.92
N SER A 110 6.22 5.01 1.02
CA SER A 110 5.61 4.27 -0.10
C SER A 110 5.35 5.19 -1.28
N ALA A 111 6.27 5.23 -2.24
CA ALA A 111 6.18 6.16 -3.37
C ALA A 111 4.89 5.97 -4.18
N SER A 112 4.53 4.72 -4.51
CA SER A 112 3.34 4.41 -5.30
C SER A 112 2.03 4.83 -4.61
N TYR A 113 1.89 4.55 -3.32
CA TYR A 113 0.72 4.95 -2.55
C TYR A 113 0.58 6.48 -2.52
N PHE A 114 1.66 7.21 -2.22
CA PHE A 114 1.60 8.67 -2.12
C PHE A 114 1.59 9.42 -3.44
N ASP A 115 1.89 8.77 -4.57
CA ASP A 115 1.66 9.36 -5.90
C ASP A 115 0.15 9.51 -6.19
N SER A 116 -0.70 8.69 -5.58
CA SER A 116 -2.16 8.82 -5.66
C SER A 116 -2.74 9.87 -4.69
N ILE A 117 -2.02 10.18 -3.60
CA ILE A 117 -2.46 11.14 -2.60
C ILE A 117 -2.10 12.55 -3.04
N SER A 118 -3.12 13.32 -3.42
CA SER A 118 -2.92 14.71 -3.80
C SER A 118 -2.50 15.59 -2.62
N ILE A 119 -1.67 16.58 -2.91
CA ILE A 119 -1.36 17.69 -1.99
C ILE A 119 -2.62 18.43 -1.52
N PHE A 120 -3.74 18.32 -2.24
CA PHE A 120 -5.04 18.84 -1.82
C PHE A 120 -5.51 18.35 -0.46
N SER A 121 -5.07 17.17 -0.02
CA SER A 121 -5.39 16.64 1.30
C SER A 121 -4.90 17.55 2.43
N TYR A 122 -3.92 18.42 2.16
CA TYR A 122 -3.39 19.41 3.11
C TYR A 122 -4.08 20.78 3.00
N ALA A 123 -5.11 20.92 2.17
CA ALA A 123 -5.84 22.17 2.06
C ALA A 123 -6.67 22.42 3.32
N LEU A 124 -6.34 23.49 4.05
CA LEU A 124 -7.03 23.88 5.26
C LEU A 124 -7.81 25.18 5.04
N ALA A 125 -9.13 25.16 5.24
CA ALA A 125 -9.94 26.36 5.13
C ALA A 125 -9.71 27.30 6.33
N ILE A 126 -10.01 28.59 6.16
CA ILE A 126 -9.80 29.63 7.19
C ILE A 126 -10.61 29.34 8.47
N ASN A 127 -11.73 28.63 8.35
CA ASN A 127 -12.61 28.24 9.44
C ASN A 127 -12.47 26.77 9.85
N ASP A 128 -11.46 26.07 9.33
CA ASP A 128 -11.21 24.66 9.65
C ASP A 128 -10.44 24.55 10.97
N THR A 129 -10.91 23.64 11.83
CA THR A 129 -10.40 23.41 13.19
C THR A 129 -9.75 22.05 13.35
N SER A 130 -9.69 21.27 12.26
CA SER A 130 -9.12 19.92 12.25
C SER A 130 -7.63 19.98 12.62
N ASP A 131 -7.18 19.04 13.46
CA ASP A 131 -5.75 18.88 13.73
C ASP A 131 -5.10 18.18 12.54
N ILE A 132 -4.49 18.98 11.66
CA ILE A 132 -3.78 18.50 10.48
C ILE A 132 -2.65 17.52 10.82
N ARG A 133 -2.13 17.50 12.06
CA ARG A 133 -1.16 16.48 12.50
C ARG A 133 -1.79 15.09 12.57
N LEU A 134 -3.04 14.98 13.02
CA LEU A 134 -3.75 13.70 13.07
C LEU A 134 -3.99 13.15 11.67
N MET A 135 -4.40 14.01 10.73
CA MET A 135 -4.53 13.64 9.33
C MET A 135 -3.18 13.18 8.74
N HIS A 136 -2.09 13.91 9.01
CA HIS A 136 -0.76 13.53 8.53
C HIS A 136 -0.30 12.20 9.13
N ALA A 137 -0.52 11.99 10.43
CA ALA A 137 -0.19 10.72 11.10
C ALA A 137 -0.99 9.54 10.53
N ALA A 138 -2.26 9.74 10.18
CA ALA A 138 -3.08 8.73 9.53
C ALA A 138 -2.49 8.35 8.16
N LEU A 139 -2.15 9.34 7.33
CA LEU A 139 -1.50 9.10 6.04
C LEU A 139 -0.18 8.33 6.19
N VAL A 140 0.67 8.71 7.17
CA VAL A 140 1.92 7.99 7.46
C VAL A 140 1.65 6.52 7.80
N ASN A 141 0.65 6.25 8.65
CA ASN A 141 0.29 4.89 9.03
C ASN A 141 -0.23 4.09 7.82
N GLU A 142 -1.12 4.66 7.01
CA GLU A 142 -1.62 4.03 5.78
C GLU A 142 -0.48 3.71 4.81
N GLY A 143 0.44 4.66 4.59
CA GLY A 143 1.62 4.42 3.76
C GLY A 143 2.51 3.28 4.26
N TYR A 144 2.67 3.14 5.59
CA TYR A 144 3.39 2.00 6.17
C TYR A 144 2.66 0.68 5.95
N GLN A 145 1.33 0.63 6.07
CA GLN A 145 0.55 -0.58 5.78
C GLN A 145 0.69 -0.97 4.31
N SER A 146 0.64 0.00 3.41
CA SER A 146 0.83 -0.19 1.96
C SER A 146 2.21 -0.78 1.63
N ALA A 147 3.28 -0.17 2.16
CA ALA A 147 4.65 -0.66 1.97
C ALA A 147 4.85 -2.09 2.50
N LYS A 148 4.22 -2.36 3.64
CA LYS A 148 4.25 -3.66 4.30
C LYS A 148 3.52 -4.73 3.51
N LEU A 149 2.32 -4.44 2.99
CA LEU A 149 1.57 -5.31 2.09
C LEU A 149 2.42 -5.67 0.86
N LEU A 150 3.02 -4.68 0.22
CA LEU A 150 3.88 -4.90 -0.95
C LEU A 150 5.10 -5.78 -0.62
N GLN A 151 5.71 -5.60 0.56
CA GLN A 151 6.84 -6.42 0.97
C GLN A 151 6.44 -7.88 1.23
N VAL A 152 5.29 -8.11 1.87
CA VAL A 152 4.75 -9.45 2.09
C VAL A 152 4.40 -10.11 0.75
N TYR A 153 3.72 -9.37 -0.13
CA TYR A 153 3.40 -9.79 -1.48
C TYR A 153 4.65 -10.29 -2.22
N LYS A 154 5.70 -9.47 -2.30
CA LYS A 154 6.97 -9.85 -2.95
C LYS A 154 7.61 -11.10 -2.33
N THR A 155 7.54 -11.21 -1.01
CA THR A 155 8.14 -12.35 -0.28
C THR A 155 7.43 -13.66 -0.61
N ILE A 156 6.09 -13.65 -0.63
CA ILE A 156 5.30 -14.85 -0.96
C ILE A 156 5.36 -15.16 -2.45
N ALA A 157 5.22 -14.14 -3.30
CA ALA A 157 5.27 -14.27 -4.76
C ALA A 157 6.60 -14.88 -5.24
N ALA A 158 7.73 -14.56 -4.60
CA ALA A 158 9.03 -15.14 -4.93
C ALA A 158 9.09 -16.68 -4.85
N SER A 159 8.17 -17.31 -4.12
CA SER A 159 8.07 -18.77 -4.04
C SER A 159 6.88 -19.34 -4.80
N TYR A 160 5.73 -18.66 -4.77
CA TYR A 160 4.43 -19.24 -5.17
C TYR A 160 3.80 -18.59 -6.41
N CYS A 161 4.41 -17.55 -6.97
CA CYS A 161 3.95 -16.98 -8.22
C CYS A 161 4.34 -17.90 -9.39
N ALA A 162 3.38 -18.27 -10.22
CA ALA A 162 3.59 -19.12 -11.39
C ALA A 162 4.03 -18.33 -12.63
N SER A 163 3.87 -17.01 -12.58
CA SER A 163 4.04 -16.08 -13.68
C SER A 163 5.04 -14.97 -13.33
N THR A 164 5.19 -13.98 -14.21
CA THR A 164 6.02 -12.81 -13.88
C THR A 164 5.30 -11.98 -12.84
N ILE A 165 5.96 -11.68 -11.73
CA ILE A 165 5.42 -10.82 -10.67
C ILE A 165 5.10 -9.44 -11.26
N LEU A 166 3.81 -9.10 -11.31
CA LEU A 166 3.34 -7.77 -11.69
C LEU A 166 3.11 -6.98 -10.40
N ILE A 167 3.94 -5.96 -10.18
CA ILE A 167 3.77 -5.09 -9.01
C ILE A 167 2.71 -4.05 -9.36
N ASP A 168 1.50 -4.25 -8.84
CA ASP A 168 0.45 -3.24 -8.84
C ASP A 168 0.61 -2.28 -7.64
N SER A 169 0.05 -1.08 -7.77
CA SER A 169 -0.13 -0.12 -6.67
C SER A 169 -1.48 -0.26 -5.97
N ASP A 170 -2.42 -0.99 -6.57
CA ASP A 170 -3.74 -1.24 -6.00
C ASP A 170 -3.66 -2.31 -4.89
N GLU A 171 -4.00 -1.92 -3.67
CA GLU A 171 -3.93 -2.81 -2.50
C GLU A 171 -4.90 -3.97 -2.58
N GLU A 172 -6.06 -3.81 -3.23
CA GLU A 172 -7.04 -4.87 -3.36
C GLU A 172 -6.58 -5.92 -4.37
N VAL A 173 -5.94 -5.48 -5.47
CA VAL A 173 -5.29 -6.38 -6.43
C VAL A 173 -4.16 -7.17 -5.73
N LEU A 174 -3.30 -6.48 -4.98
CA LEU A 174 -2.20 -7.13 -4.25
C LEU A 174 -2.72 -8.16 -3.22
N LYS A 175 -3.80 -7.83 -2.48
CA LYS A 175 -4.42 -8.78 -1.53
C LYS A 175 -5.04 -9.97 -2.24
N PHE A 176 -5.73 -9.74 -3.36
CA PHE A 176 -6.33 -10.80 -4.16
C PHE A 176 -5.28 -11.79 -4.66
N GLU A 177 -4.22 -11.30 -5.31
CA GLU A 177 -3.13 -12.15 -5.78
C GLU A 177 -2.40 -12.86 -4.65
N LEU A 178 -2.15 -12.15 -3.54
CA LEU A 178 -1.55 -12.74 -2.35
C LEU A 178 -2.40 -13.89 -1.79
N GLN A 179 -3.72 -13.74 -1.75
CA GLN A 179 -4.62 -14.82 -1.35
C GLN A 179 -4.54 -16.01 -2.30
N ARG A 180 -4.44 -15.80 -3.62
CA ARG A 180 -4.25 -16.88 -4.60
C ARG A 180 -2.94 -17.65 -4.39
N PHE A 181 -1.85 -16.94 -4.11
CA PHE A 181 -0.56 -17.58 -3.79
C PHE A 181 -0.65 -18.41 -2.51
N LEU A 182 -1.29 -17.89 -1.47
CA LEU A 182 -1.49 -18.61 -0.21
C LEU A 182 -2.38 -19.84 -0.39
N ASN A 183 -3.50 -19.72 -1.11
CA ASN A 183 -4.38 -20.84 -1.44
C ASN A 183 -3.60 -21.94 -2.16
N SER A 184 -2.75 -21.56 -3.12
CA SER A 184 -1.90 -22.49 -3.86
C SER A 184 -0.88 -23.19 -2.98
N ALA A 185 -0.27 -22.47 -2.05
CA ALA A 185 0.64 -23.05 -1.07
C ALA A 185 -0.03 -24.12 -0.21
N ILE A 186 -1.26 -23.85 0.28
CA ILE A 186 -2.03 -24.82 1.08
C ILE A 186 -2.49 -25.99 0.22
N ALA A 187 -2.97 -25.74 -0.99
CA ALA A 187 -3.45 -26.78 -1.89
C ALA A 187 -2.34 -27.75 -2.32
N LEU A 188 -1.13 -27.27 -2.59
CA LEU A 188 0.03 -28.12 -2.84
C LEU A 188 0.43 -28.94 -1.62
N LEU A 189 0.35 -28.36 -0.42
CA LEU A 189 0.61 -29.08 0.84
C LEU A 189 -0.45 -30.14 1.15
N LEU A 190 -1.69 -29.98 0.70
CA LEU A 190 -2.76 -30.97 0.92
C LEU A 190 -2.48 -32.29 0.21
N ILE A 191 -1.79 -32.23 -0.93
CA ILE A 191 -1.36 -33.39 -1.72
C ILE A 191 0.10 -33.75 -1.45
N ASP A 192 0.66 -33.31 -0.32
CA ASP A 192 2.02 -33.61 0.11
C ASP A 192 3.11 -33.24 -0.93
N SER A 193 2.83 -32.25 -1.80
CA SER A 193 3.77 -31.80 -2.82
C SER A 193 4.87 -30.93 -2.22
N ASP A 194 6.11 -31.16 -2.66
CA ASP A 194 7.27 -30.33 -2.35
C ASP A 194 7.42 -29.13 -3.30
N LYS A 195 6.72 -29.18 -4.45
CA LYS A 195 6.71 -28.09 -5.44
C LYS A 195 5.98 -26.87 -4.90
N LYS A 196 6.26 -25.72 -5.53
CA LYS A 196 5.67 -24.42 -5.18
C LYS A 196 4.71 -23.86 -6.22
N ILE A 197 4.69 -24.48 -7.40
CA ILE A 197 3.90 -24.07 -8.55
C ILE A 197 3.18 -25.32 -9.08
N PHE A 198 1.92 -25.17 -9.48
CA PHE A 198 1.13 -26.25 -10.06
C PHE A 198 1.65 -26.68 -11.43
N THR A 199 1.62 -27.98 -11.67
CA THR A 199 1.62 -28.59 -13.00
C THR A 199 0.24 -29.17 -13.27
N HIS A 200 -0.03 -29.57 -14.51
CA HIS A 200 -1.27 -30.28 -14.85
C HIS A 200 -1.51 -31.50 -13.96
N SER A 201 -0.48 -32.33 -13.77
CA SER A 201 -0.54 -33.53 -12.92
C SER A 201 -0.86 -33.22 -11.46
N LEU A 202 -0.24 -32.18 -10.88
CA LEU A 202 -0.52 -31.77 -9.50
C LEU A 202 -1.94 -31.21 -9.35
N TYR A 203 -2.46 -30.52 -10.36
CA TYR A 203 -3.83 -30.04 -10.35
C TYR A 203 -4.85 -31.19 -10.40
N GLN A 204 -4.60 -32.21 -11.23
CA GLN A 204 -5.42 -33.42 -11.29
C GLN A 204 -5.36 -34.22 -9.99
N GLU A 205 -4.19 -34.32 -9.38
CA GLU A 205 -3.99 -34.97 -8.08
C GLU A 205 -4.79 -34.26 -6.99
N LEU A 206 -4.70 -32.92 -6.91
CA LEU A 206 -5.50 -32.11 -6.01
C LEU A 206 -7.00 -32.34 -6.22
N THR A 207 -7.45 -32.26 -7.47
CA THR A 207 -8.87 -32.44 -7.80
C THR A 207 -9.36 -33.83 -7.40
N THR A 208 -8.56 -34.87 -7.67
CA THR A 208 -8.87 -36.26 -7.28
C THR A 208 -8.94 -36.39 -5.75
N TYR A 209 -7.98 -35.81 -5.04
CA TYR A 209 -7.96 -35.80 -3.58
C TYR A 209 -9.21 -35.11 -2.99
N LEU A 210 -9.57 -33.93 -3.51
CA LEU A 210 -10.74 -33.18 -3.05
C LEU A 210 -12.07 -33.89 -3.32
N LEU A 211 -12.18 -34.63 -4.43
CA LEU A 211 -13.40 -35.35 -4.80
C LEU A 211 -13.54 -36.72 -4.12
N SER A 212 -12.42 -37.38 -3.80
CA SER A 212 -12.41 -38.73 -3.22
C SER A 212 -12.32 -38.75 -1.69
N THR A 213 -11.98 -37.63 -1.06
CA THR A 213 -11.82 -37.52 0.39
C THR A 213 -13.06 -36.91 1.03
N GLU A 214 -13.49 -37.47 2.16
CA GLU A 214 -14.60 -36.90 2.95
C GLU A 214 -14.31 -35.46 3.36
N LYS A 215 -15.31 -34.59 3.21
CA LYS A 215 -15.22 -33.14 3.43
C LYS A 215 -14.60 -32.76 4.77
N GLU A 216 -15.08 -33.39 5.83
CA GLU A 216 -14.63 -33.14 7.21
C GLU A 216 -13.14 -33.45 7.35
N ARG A 217 -12.66 -34.50 6.65
CA ARG A 217 -11.23 -34.86 6.64
C ARG A 217 -10.41 -33.87 5.82
N VAL A 218 -10.93 -33.37 4.69
CA VAL A 218 -10.27 -32.30 3.93
C VAL A 218 -10.09 -31.04 4.77
N LEU A 219 -11.14 -30.62 5.50
CA LEU A 219 -11.09 -29.44 6.37
C LEU A 219 -10.06 -29.59 7.49
N ILE A 220 -10.00 -30.76 8.15
CA ILE A 220 -8.97 -31.05 9.16
C ILE A 220 -7.56 -30.97 8.55
N ASN A 221 -7.39 -31.50 7.34
CA ASN A 221 -6.11 -31.47 6.65
C ASN A 221 -5.71 -30.04 6.24
N ILE A 222 -6.66 -29.21 5.83
CA ILE A 222 -6.43 -27.78 5.57
C ILE A 222 -5.86 -27.10 6.82
N GLU A 223 -6.49 -27.26 7.99
CA GLU A 223 -6.01 -26.62 9.22
C GLU A 223 -4.58 -27.05 9.57
N ARG A 224 -4.26 -28.34 9.38
CA ARG A 224 -2.92 -28.86 9.59
C ARG A 224 -1.91 -28.27 8.59
N CYS A 225 -2.28 -28.12 7.32
CA CYS A 225 -1.44 -27.48 6.31
C CYS A 225 -1.22 -25.99 6.63
N ILE A 226 -2.25 -25.28 7.11
CA ILE A 226 -2.14 -23.88 7.55
C ILE A 226 -1.14 -23.75 8.70
N ILE A 227 -1.23 -24.63 9.71
CA ILE A 227 -0.27 -24.64 10.82
C ILE A 227 1.15 -24.88 10.29
N SER A 228 1.36 -25.92 9.49
CA SER A 228 2.68 -26.25 8.93
C SER A 228 3.25 -25.14 8.05
N PHE A 229 2.42 -24.49 7.24
CA PHE A 229 2.81 -23.38 6.39
C PHE A 229 3.21 -22.16 7.23
N THR A 230 2.39 -21.77 8.19
CA THR A 230 2.63 -20.57 9.01
C THR A 230 3.82 -20.71 9.96
N GLU A 231 4.19 -21.93 10.37
CA GLU A 231 5.42 -22.20 11.13
C GLU A 231 6.70 -21.95 10.32
N LYS A 232 6.64 -22.10 8.99
CA LYS A 232 7.77 -21.87 8.09
C LYS A 232 7.95 -20.40 7.72
N LEU A 233 6.95 -19.55 7.98
CA LEU A 233 7.03 -18.12 7.70
C LEU A 233 7.87 -17.38 8.74
N SER A 234 8.50 -16.27 8.31
CA SER A 234 9.14 -15.36 9.25
C SER A 234 8.11 -14.78 10.22
N ARG A 235 8.55 -14.44 11.45
CA ARG A 235 7.67 -13.83 12.46
C ARG A 235 6.96 -12.57 11.96
N LEU A 236 7.66 -11.75 11.16
CA LEU A 236 7.10 -10.54 10.57
C LEU A 236 6.03 -10.89 9.55
N THR A 237 6.35 -11.68 8.52
CA THR A 237 5.40 -12.11 7.48
C THR A 237 4.13 -12.74 8.07
N LYS A 238 4.29 -13.60 9.08
CA LYS A 238 3.14 -14.22 9.77
C LYS A 238 2.25 -13.18 10.46
N SER A 239 2.85 -12.25 11.22
CA SER A 239 2.10 -11.19 11.90
C SER A 239 1.34 -10.30 10.91
N ASP A 240 1.92 -10.13 9.73
CA ASP A 240 1.41 -9.21 8.71
C ASP A 240 0.24 -9.84 7.96
N LEU A 241 0.38 -11.09 7.53
CA LEU A 241 -0.72 -11.87 6.95
C LEU A 241 -1.89 -12.05 7.92
N GLN A 242 -1.62 -12.21 9.21
CA GLN A 242 -2.66 -12.27 10.24
C GLN A 242 -3.42 -10.95 10.37
N ALA A 243 -2.70 -9.81 10.35
CA ALA A 243 -3.31 -8.48 10.42
C ALA A 243 -4.17 -8.17 9.19
N LEU A 244 -3.83 -8.75 8.03
CA LEU A 244 -4.58 -8.66 6.78
C LEU A 244 -5.75 -9.68 6.68
N ALA A 245 -5.94 -10.55 7.68
CA ALA A 245 -6.93 -11.63 7.68
C ALA A 245 -6.78 -12.63 6.50
N LEU A 246 -5.56 -12.82 5.99
CA LEU A 246 -5.28 -13.71 4.85
C LEU A 246 -4.94 -15.16 5.26
N LEU A 247 -4.88 -15.43 6.57
CA LEU A 247 -4.58 -16.77 7.11
C LEU A 247 -5.81 -17.58 7.51
N ASP A 248 -7.01 -17.04 7.31
CA ASP A 248 -8.27 -17.71 7.68
C ASP A 248 -8.73 -18.69 6.58
N PHE A 249 -8.28 -18.47 5.33
CA PHE A 249 -8.60 -19.28 4.15
C PHE A 249 -10.11 -19.49 3.95
N THR A 250 -10.89 -18.45 4.24
CA THR A 250 -12.36 -18.50 4.24
C THR A 250 -12.93 -18.97 2.89
N GLU A 251 -12.39 -18.49 1.78
CA GLU A 251 -12.85 -18.85 0.44
C GLU A 251 -12.55 -20.33 0.11
N LEU A 252 -11.31 -20.77 0.33
CA LEU A 252 -10.90 -22.16 0.15
C LEU A 252 -11.79 -23.10 0.98
N LYS A 253 -11.99 -22.81 2.27
CA LYS A 253 -12.88 -23.59 3.15
C LYS A 253 -14.34 -23.54 2.67
N GLY A 254 -14.78 -22.39 2.17
CA GLY A 254 -16.11 -22.19 1.59
C GLY A 254 -16.39 -23.11 0.40
N ILE A 255 -15.44 -23.23 -0.54
CA ILE A 255 -15.54 -24.15 -1.69
C ILE A 255 -15.66 -25.60 -1.22
N ILE A 256 -14.84 -26.01 -0.24
CA ILE A 256 -14.92 -27.35 0.35
C ILE A 256 -16.27 -27.60 1.02
N HIS A 257 -16.84 -26.58 1.69
CA HIS A 257 -18.15 -26.70 2.32
C HIS A 257 -19.30 -26.92 1.32
N GLN A 258 -19.24 -26.30 0.14
CA GLN A 258 -20.30 -26.37 -0.86
C GLN A 258 -20.32 -27.68 -1.65
N GLN A 259 -19.17 -28.33 -1.86
CA GLN A 259 -18.96 -29.59 -2.61
C GLN A 259 -19.40 -29.60 -4.09
N GLU A 260 -20.30 -28.72 -4.53
CA GLU A 260 -20.72 -28.60 -5.92
C GLU A 260 -19.63 -27.94 -6.77
N ASN A 261 -19.30 -28.55 -7.91
CA ASN A 261 -18.34 -28.04 -8.89
C ASN A 261 -16.97 -27.62 -8.31
N ILE A 262 -16.46 -28.35 -7.30
CA ILE A 262 -15.15 -28.06 -6.67
C ILE A 262 -14.05 -27.86 -7.73
N ALA A 263 -14.01 -28.71 -8.76
CA ALA A 263 -13.00 -28.64 -9.82
C ALA A 263 -13.03 -27.33 -10.63
N VAL A 264 -14.16 -26.64 -10.68
CA VAL A 264 -14.30 -25.35 -11.38
C VAL A 264 -13.91 -24.21 -10.44
N TYR A 265 -14.52 -24.15 -9.25
CA TYR A 265 -14.28 -23.05 -8.31
C TYR A 265 -12.86 -23.04 -7.74
N ILE A 266 -12.24 -24.21 -7.56
CA ILE A 266 -10.86 -24.27 -7.08
C ILE A 266 -9.89 -23.63 -8.08
N GLN A 267 -10.16 -23.73 -9.39
CA GLN A 267 -9.32 -23.14 -10.43
C GLN A 267 -9.23 -21.61 -10.30
N GLU A 268 -10.34 -20.96 -9.90
CA GLU A 268 -10.45 -19.49 -9.81
C GLU A 268 -9.61 -18.91 -8.68
N ILE A 269 -9.44 -19.67 -7.59
CA ILE A 269 -8.80 -19.19 -6.36
C ILE A 269 -7.33 -19.60 -6.25
N LEU A 270 -6.83 -20.39 -7.19
CA LEU A 270 -5.44 -20.85 -7.26
C LEU A 270 -4.64 -20.03 -8.26
N GLU A 271 -3.35 -19.90 -8.01
CA GLU A 271 -2.36 -19.41 -8.96
C GLU A 271 -1.89 -20.58 -9.83
N LEU A 272 -2.40 -20.63 -11.05
CA LEU A 272 -2.05 -21.63 -12.06
C LEU A 272 -1.20 -20.99 -13.15
N PRO A 273 -0.13 -21.65 -13.63
CA PRO A 273 0.55 -21.21 -14.84
C PRO A 273 -0.41 -21.12 -16.02
N ILE A 274 -0.18 -20.17 -16.94
CA ILE A 274 -1.00 -19.98 -18.15
C ILE A 274 -1.10 -21.28 -18.96
N THR A 275 -0.02 -22.06 -19.02
CA THR A 275 -0.01 -23.36 -19.71
C THR A 275 -1.03 -24.32 -19.10
N VAL A 276 -1.03 -24.47 -17.77
CA VAL A 276 -1.99 -25.31 -17.04
C VAL A 276 -3.42 -24.80 -17.22
N ALA A 277 -3.63 -23.49 -17.13
CA ALA A 277 -4.96 -22.89 -17.32
C ALA A 277 -5.50 -23.12 -18.75
N ASN A 278 -4.67 -22.97 -19.78
CA ASN A 278 -5.05 -23.17 -21.18
C ASN A 278 -5.37 -24.64 -21.47
N GLU A 279 -4.60 -25.58 -20.92
CA GLU A 279 -4.86 -27.02 -21.03
C GLU A 279 -6.20 -27.40 -20.40
N LEU A 280 -6.53 -26.86 -19.22
CA LEU A 280 -7.79 -27.12 -18.53
C LEU A 280 -9.01 -26.58 -19.28
N ASN A 281 -8.85 -25.46 -19.99
CA ASN A 281 -9.94 -24.82 -20.75
C ASN A 281 -10.06 -25.31 -22.19
N GLY A 282 -9.16 -26.19 -22.65
CA GLY A 282 -9.14 -26.66 -24.04
C GLY A 282 -8.72 -25.59 -25.05
N ASP A 283 -8.12 -24.49 -24.59
CA ASP A 283 -7.65 -23.35 -25.41
C ASP A 283 -6.21 -23.57 -25.94
N PHE A 284 -5.75 -24.82 -25.98
CA PHE A 284 -4.42 -25.17 -26.46
C PHE A 284 -4.42 -25.42 -27.97
N ASP A 285 -4.42 -24.35 -28.76
CA ASP A 285 -4.22 -24.39 -30.21
C ASP A 285 -2.71 -24.59 -30.52
N GLY A 286 -2.17 -25.76 -30.21
CA GLY A 286 -0.87 -26.25 -30.70
C GLY A 286 0.39 -25.52 -30.22
N GLY A 287 1.12 -26.12 -29.27
CA GLY A 287 2.50 -25.75 -28.98
C GLY A 287 3.19 -26.73 -28.05
N TYR A 288 4.04 -27.61 -28.60
CA TYR A 288 4.93 -28.55 -27.92
C TYR A 288 4.44 -29.15 -26.59
N ASP A 289 3.93 -30.36 -26.72
CA ASP A 289 3.60 -31.27 -25.64
C ASP A 289 4.87 -31.70 -24.88
N PHE A 290 5.22 -30.98 -23.81
CA PHE A 290 6.25 -31.42 -22.86
C PHE A 290 5.65 -32.51 -21.95
N HIS A 291 5.26 -33.64 -22.53
CA HIS A 291 4.99 -34.85 -21.75
C HIS A 291 6.32 -35.42 -21.27
N ALA A 292 6.51 -35.37 -19.95
CA ALA A 292 7.22 -36.28 -19.02
C ALA A 292 8.47 -37.12 -19.40
N ASP A 293 8.89 -37.23 -20.66
CA ASP A 293 10.07 -37.98 -21.13
C ASP A 293 11.18 -37.06 -21.72
N ASP A 294 10.98 -35.74 -21.73
CA ASP A 294 11.89 -34.76 -22.37
C ASP A 294 13.19 -34.46 -21.59
N GLU A 295 13.55 -35.22 -20.54
CA GLU A 295 14.91 -35.12 -19.98
C GLU A 295 15.97 -35.65 -20.98
N ASP A 296 15.59 -36.54 -21.90
CA ASP A 296 16.49 -37.08 -22.94
C ASP A 296 16.66 -36.14 -24.14
N ASP A 297 15.69 -35.26 -24.44
CA ASP A 297 15.75 -34.35 -25.60
C ASP A 297 16.57 -33.08 -25.34
N ILE A 298 16.87 -32.75 -24.08
CA ILE A 298 17.79 -31.65 -23.72
C ILE A 298 19.27 -32.03 -23.91
N ALA A 299 19.56 -33.30 -24.22
CA ALA A 299 20.92 -33.78 -24.47
C ALA A 299 21.57 -33.13 -25.71
N TYR A 300 20.78 -32.68 -26.68
CA TYR A 300 21.28 -32.00 -27.89
C TYR A 300 21.67 -30.52 -27.67
N LEU A 301 21.28 -29.93 -26.54
CA LEU A 301 21.55 -28.52 -26.23
C LEU A 301 22.71 -28.32 -25.24
N ARG A 302 23.30 -29.40 -24.73
CA ARG A 302 24.56 -29.32 -23.98
C ARG A 302 25.70 -29.25 -25.00
N PRO A 303 26.50 -28.17 -25.03
CA PRO A 303 27.66 -28.13 -25.91
C PRO A 303 28.58 -29.30 -25.54
N ASP A 304 28.98 -30.08 -26.55
CA ASP A 304 29.85 -31.23 -26.39
C ASP A 304 31.07 -30.87 -25.53
N ALA A 305 31.19 -31.52 -24.38
CA ALA A 305 32.41 -31.51 -23.59
C ALA A 305 33.48 -32.37 -24.30
N SER A 306 33.92 -31.96 -25.48
CA SER A 306 35.13 -32.50 -26.12
C SER A 306 35.67 -31.59 -27.23
N SER A 307 36.41 -30.55 -26.84
CA SER A 307 37.44 -29.98 -27.72
C SER A 307 38.50 -29.21 -26.92
N HIS A 308 39.33 -29.96 -26.19
CA HIS A 308 40.70 -29.53 -25.92
C HIS A 308 41.64 -30.69 -26.24
N GLN A 309 42.20 -30.63 -27.45
CA GLN A 309 43.60 -30.99 -27.67
C GLN A 309 44.48 -29.85 -27.16
#